data_AF-A0A847LSU5-F1
#
_entry.id   AF-A0A847LSU5-F1
#
_cell.length_a   1.000
_cell.length_b   1.000
_cell.length_c   1.000
_cell.angle_alpha   90.00
_cell.angle_beta   90.00
_cell.angle_gamma   90.00
#
_symmetry.space_group_name_H-M   'P 1'
#
loop_
_entity.id
_entity.type
_entity.pdbx_description
1 polymer ?
#
loop_
_entity_poly.entity_id
_entity_poly.type
_entity_poly.pdbx_seq_one_letter_code
_entity_poly.pdbx_strand_id
1 'polypeptide(L)'
;MKRKRKRGVLKTVITAILSLTFLASCNQDDSPFNKDLQNRIKEDYAIHLNKRGRESDEKYTASNLFIINFFGIYDGAVIVLMDRLAPQPLSMQKIAGVAFYYPDGNYTQVWKDGVFYEMPAAYEAGVLTYDHLLEAAEIINDEFDYVKEAFETRQTT
;
A
#
# COMPACT_ATOMS: atom_id res chain seq x y z
N MET A 1 26.15 53.21 -56.03
CA MET A 1 27.18 52.48 -56.80
C MET A 1 27.56 51.20 -56.06
N LYS A 2 27.43 50.04 -56.72
CA LYS A 2 28.03 48.69 -56.48
C LYS A 2 27.75 47.92 -55.17
N ARG A 3 26.88 46.90 -55.31
CA ARG A 3 26.88 45.63 -54.55
C ARG A 3 28.23 44.91 -54.65
N LYS A 4 28.69 44.24 -53.59
CA LYS A 4 29.40 42.94 -53.69
C LYS A 4 29.11 42.03 -52.49
N ARG A 5 28.40 40.93 -52.80
CA ARG A 5 28.37 39.67 -52.04
C ARG A 5 29.78 39.06 -52.05
N LYS A 6 30.25 38.53 -50.92
CA LYS A 6 31.20 37.40 -50.90
C LYS A 6 30.60 36.30 -50.03
N ARG A 7 30.35 35.15 -50.68
CA ARG A 7 30.04 33.86 -50.06
C ARG A 7 31.34 33.30 -49.49
N GLY A 8 31.32 32.83 -48.25
CA GLY A 8 32.41 32.12 -47.59
C GLY A 8 31.86 30.87 -46.91
N VAL A 9 32.01 29.74 -47.61
CA VAL A 9 32.15 28.34 -47.18
C VAL A 9 31.71 27.95 -45.76
N LEU A 10 30.66 27.12 -45.75
CA LEU A 10 30.27 26.07 -44.81
C LEU A 10 31.40 25.50 -43.94
N LYS A 11 31.27 25.59 -42.61
CA LYS A 11 31.87 24.63 -41.67
C LYS A 11 30.77 24.12 -40.74
N THR A 12 30.26 22.95 -41.11
CA THR A 12 29.44 22.07 -40.28
C THR A 12 30.17 21.80 -38.96
N VAL A 13 29.60 22.21 -37.83
CA VAL A 13 30.03 21.74 -36.51
C VAL A 13 28.97 20.75 -36.05
N ILE A 14 29.33 19.48 -36.14
CA ILE A 14 28.59 18.34 -35.60
C ILE A 14 28.63 18.50 -34.08
N THR A 15 27.53 18.94 -33.47
CA THR A 15 27.40 18.91 -32.01
C THR A 15 27.02 17.50 -31.61
N ALA A 16 27.96 16.82 -30.94
CA ALA A 16 27.84 15.45 -30.48
C ALA A 16 26.63 15.28 -29.56
N ILE A 17 25.81 14.27 -29.85
CA ILE A 17 24.78 13.74 -28.95
C ILE A 17 25.54 13.05 -27.81
N LEU A 18 25.58 13.68 -26.64
CA LEU A 18 26.03 13.03 -25.42
C LEU A 18 24.90 12.08 -24.97
N SER A 19 24.91 10.87 -25.51
CA SER A 19 24.12 9.75 -25.01
C SER A 19 24.66 9.40 -23.62
N LEU A 20 24.09 10.01 -22.58
CA LEU A 20 24.30 9.60 -21.21
C LEU A 20 23.50 8.31 -21.00
N THR A 21 24.14 7.18 -21.27
CA THR A 21 23.70 5.87 -20.85
C THR A 21 23.63 5.85 -19.33
N PHE A 22 22.45 6.12 -18.77
CA PHE A 22 22.15 5.84 -17.38
C PHE A 22 21.94 4.32 -17.25
N LEU A 23 23.04 3.56 -17.27
CA LEU A 23 23.05 2.20 -16.74
C LEU A 23 23.16 2.30 -15.21
N ALA A 24 22.10 2.75 -14.56
CA ALA A 24 21.87 2.41 -13.17
C ALA A 24 21.15 1.06 -13.18
N SER A 25 21.93 -0.01 -13.22
CA SER A 25 21.44 -1.34 -12.82
C SER A 25 21.21 -1.32 -11.30
N CYS A 26 20.16 -0.65 -10.86
CA CYS A 26 19.62 -0.88 -9.54
C CYS A 26 18.66 -2.05 -9.68
N ASN A 27 18.90 -3.14 -8.95
CA ASN A 27 17.90 -4.16 -8.68
C ASN A 27 16.78 -3.50 -7.84
N GLN A 28 15.98 -2.64 -8.48
CA GLN A 28 14.78 -2.10 -7.88
C GLN A 28 13.74 -3.22 -7.94
N ASP A 29 13.22 -3.55 -6.76
CA ASP A 29 12.00 -4.31 -6.67
C ASP A 29 10.91 -3.45 -7.33
N ASP A 30 10.59 -3.77 -8.59
CA ASP A 30 9.57 -3.08 -9.39
C ASP A 30 8.15 -3.30 -8.85
N SER A 31 8.00 -4.10 -7.77
CA SER A 31 6.75 -4.22 -7.05
C SER A 31 6.25 -2.85 -6.60
N PRO A 32 4.97 -2.52 -6.82
CA PRO A 32 4.38 -1.31 -6.28
C PRO A 32 4.36 -1.33 -4.73
N PHE A 33 4.54 -2.50 -4.12
CA PHE A 33 4.69 -2.69 -2.68
C PHE A 33 6.15 -2.97 -2.26
N ASN A 34 7.08 -2.13 -2.75
CA ASN A 34 8.51 -2.25 -2.45
C ASN A 34 8.88 -1.89 -0.99
N LYS A 35 10.15 -2.14 -0.64
CA LYS A 35 10.69 -1.92 0.70
C LYS A 35 10.58 -0.49 1.21
N ASP A 36 10.69 0.50 0.33
CA ASP A 36 10.59 1.92 0.72
C ASP A 36 9.17 2.26 1.16
N LEU A 37 8.17 1.79 0.39
CA LEU A 37 6.76 1.92 0.78
C LEU A 37 6.46 1.18 2.08
N GLN A 38 6.95 -0.06 2.23
CA GLN A 38 6.77 -0.83 3.46
C GLN A 38 7.37 -0.13 4.67
N ASN A 39 8.57 0.44 4.55
CA ASN A 39 9.22 1.19 5.63
C ASN A 39 8.40 2.42 6.00
N ARG A 40 7.94 3.20 5.01
CA ARG A 40 7.10 4.38 5.24
C ARG A 40 5.79 4.02 5.96
N ILE A 41 5.10 2.97 5.51
CA ILE A 41 3.88 2.47 6.16
C ILE A 41 4.16 2.13 7.63
N LYS A 42 5.26 1.42 7.91
CA LYS A 42 5.64 1.07 9.29
C LYS A 42 5.99 2.28 10.15
N GLU A 43 6.68 3.28 9.60
CA GLU A 43 6.99 4.53 10.31
C GLU A 43 5.72 5.30 10.68
N ASP A 44 4.83 5.49 9.71
CA ASP A 44 3.54 6.16 9.92
C ASP A 44 2.67 5.39 10.93
N TYR A 45 2.75 4.06 10.90
CA TYR A 45 2.00 3.19 11.78
C TYR A 45 2.51 3.27 13.22
N ALA A 46 3.84 3.32 13.40
CA ALA A 46 4.46 3.56 14.70
C ALA A 46 3.99 4.90 15.30
N ILE A 47 3.95 5.97 14.49
CA ILE A 47 3.44 7.27 14.91
C ILE A 47 1.96 7.17 15.31
N HIS A 48 1.14 6.49 14.52
CA HIS A 48 -0.28 6.28 14.79
C HIS A 48 -0.52 5.55 16.11
N LEU A 49 0.23 4.48 16.39
CA LEU A 49 0.13 3.73 17.65
C LEU A 49 0.59 4.53 18.86
N ASN A 50 1.73 5.21 18.75
CA ASN A 50 2.30 6.00 19.85
C ASN A 50 1.40 7.20 20.23
N LYS A 51 0.59 7.74 19.31
CA LYS A 51 -0.41 8.78 19.61
C LYS A 51 -1.59 8.27 20.45
N ARG A 52 -1.91 6.98 20.37
CA ARG A 52 -3.05 6.37 21.09
C ARG A 52 -2.74 6.04 22.55
N GLY A 53 -1.51 6.27 23.01
CA GLY A 53 -1.14 6.24 24.42
C GLY A 53 -1.50 4.94 25.13
N ARG A 54 -0.87 3.82 24.76
CA ARG A 54 -0.79 2.69 25.69
C ARG A 54 0.40 2.91 26.62
N GLU A 55 0.17 2.73 27.91
CA GLU A 55 1.16 2.86 29.00
C GLU A 55 2.21 1.72 28.98
N SER A 56 2.82 1.44 27.82
CA SER A 56 4.04 0.64 27.78
C SER A 56 5.24 1.56 27.66
N ASP A 57 6.28 1.32 28.45
CA ASP A 57 7.53 2.08 28.41
C ASP A 57 8.24 1.99 27.06
N GLU A 58 7.93 0.96 26.26
CA GLU A 58 8.51 0.74 24.94
C GLU A 58 7.64 1.37 23.84
N LYS A 59 8.25 2.27 23.06
CA LYS A 59 7.62 2.92 21.91
C LYS A 59 7.65 2.00 20.69
N TYR A 60 6.60 2.06 19.89
CA TYR A 60 6.62 1.45 18.56
C TYR A 60 7.61 2.18 17.65
N THR A 61 8.34 1.43 16.83
CA THR A 61 9.23 1.92 15.78
C THR A 61 9.02 1.06 14.52
N ALA A 62 9.46 1.53 13.36
CA ALA A 62 9.34 0.73 12.14
C ALA A 62 10.06 -0.63 12.23
N SER A 63 11.10 -0.75 13.05
CA SER A 63 11.88 -1.98 13.20
C SER A 63 11.19 -3.06 14.03
N ASN A 64 10.25 -2.70 14.91
CA ASN A 64 9.50 -3.66 15.74
C ASN A 64 8.06 -3.90 15.22
N LEU A 65 7.75 -3.41 14.02
CA LEU A 65 6.45 -3.60 13.37
C LEU A 65 6.59 -4.48 12.13
N PHE A 66 5.63 -5.39 11.98
CA PHE A 66 5.56 -6.32 10.86
C PHE A 66 4.28 -6.08 10.07
N ILE A 67 4.43 -6.11 8.75
CA ILE A 67 3.31 -6.24 7.82
C ILE A 67 3.20 -7.74 7.57
N ILE A 68 2.09 -8.35 7.98
CA ILE A 68 1.84 -9.78 7.82
C ILE A 68 1.44 -10.05 6.37
N ASN A 69 0.45 -9.32 5.87
CA ASN A 69 -0.05 -9.45 4.50
C ASN A 69 -0.27 -8.07 3.86
N PHE A 70 -0.21 -8.05 2.54
CA PHE A 70 -0.56 -6.92 1.67
C PHE A 70 -1.64 -7.37 0.70
N PHE A 71 -2.70 -6.57 0.56
CA PHE A 71 -3.93 -6.93 -0.16
C PHE A 71 -4.27 -6.00 -1.33
N GLY A 72 -3.32 -5.15 -1.72
CA GLY A 72 -3.47 -4.28 -2.90
C GLY A 72 -3.33 -2.79 -2.61
N ILE A 73 -3.18 -2.04 -3.71
CA ILE A 73 -3.13 -0.58 -3.74
C ILE A 73 -4.28 -0.09 -4.62
N TYR A 74 -5.16 0.74 -4.06
CA TYR A 74 -6.38 1.22 -4.68
C TYR A 74 -6.40 2.75 -4.60
N ASP A 75 -6.18 3.44 -5.72
CA ASP A 75 -6.08 4.92 -5.75
C ASP A 75 -5.16 5.49 -4.67
N GLY A 76 -4.00 4.85 -4.48
CA GLY A 76 -2.99 5.22 -3.48
C GLY A 76 -3.31 4.79 -2.04
N ALA A 77 -4.49 4.21 -1.78
CA ALA A 77 -4.79 3.54 -0.51
C ALA A 77 -4.20 2.13 -0.50
N VAL A 78 -3.44 1.78 0.53
CA VAL A 78 -2.78 0.49 0.68
C VAL A 78 -3.48 -0.31 1.77
N ILE A 79 -3.96 -1.50 1.44
CA ILE A 79 -4.60 -2.40 2.41
C ILE A 79 -3.57 -3.41 2.91
N VAL A 80 -3.33 -3.41 4.22
CA VAL A 80 -2.34 -4.28 4.88
C VAL A 80 -2.90 -4.89 6.16
N LEU A 81 -2.45 -6.09 6.49
CA LEU A 81 -2.60 -6.66 7.82
C LEU A 81 -1.32 -6.39 8.61
N MET A 82 -1.43 -5.59 9.67
CA MET A 82 -0.31 -5.27 10.56
C MET A 82 -0.28 -6.27 11.70
N ASP A 83 0.89 -6.70 12.17
CA ASP A 83 0.99 -7.51 13.37
C ASP A 83 0.52 -6.72 14.60
N ARG A 84 -0.62 -7.14 15.14
CA ARG A 84 -1.19 -6.64 16.38
C ARG A 84 -1.51 -7.88 17.20
N LEU A 85 -1.05 -7.90 18.46
CA LEU A 85 -1.46 -8.91 19.43
C LEU A 85 -2.97 -8.80 19.67
N ALA A 86 -3.77 -9.42 18.81
CA ALA A 86 -5.21 -9.36 18.80
C ALA A 86 -5.81 -10.58 19.54
N PRO A 87 -7.03 -10.46 20.07
CA PRO A 87 -7.78 -11.61 20.58
C PRO A 87 -7.93 -12.66 19.48
N GLN A 88 -7.88 -13.95 19.84
CA GLN A 88 -7.86 -15.06 18.87
C GLN A 88 -9.21 -15.60 18.34
N PRO A 89 -10.42 -15.04 18.59
CA PRO A 89 -11.60 -15.60 17.94
C PRO A 89 -11.62 -15.24 16.45
N LEU A 90 -11.92 -16.23 15.62
CA LEU A 90 -12.30 -16.02 14.22
C LEU A 90 -13.31 -14.88 14.12
N SER A 91 -13.06 -13.95 13.21
CA SER A 91 -13.84 -12.71 13.14
C SER A 91 -14.36 -12.46 11.73
N MET A 92 -15.49 -11.75 11.65
CA MET A 92 -16.10 -11.31 10.40
C MET A 92 -16.48 -9.84 10.53
N GLN A 93 -16.14 -9.06 9.50
CA GLN A 93 -16.53 -7.66 9.38
C GLN A 93 -17.35 -7.46 8.10
N LYS A 94 -18.49 -6.78 8.22
CA LYS A 94 -19.34 -6.43 7.08
C LYS A 94 -19.29 -4.93 6.83
N ILE A 95 -18.89 -4.52 5.63
CA ILE A 95 -18.74 -3.12 5.20
C ILE A 95 -19.55 -2.92 3.94
N ALA A 96 -20.52 -2.00 3.96
CA ALA A 96 -21.41 -1.74 2.82
C ALA A 96 -22.04 -3.01 2.21
N GLY A 97 -22.28 -4.05 3.02
CA GLY A 97 -22.83 -5.32 2.53
C GLY A 97 -21.78 -6.39 2.19
N VAL A 98 -20.52 -6.01 2.00
CA VAL A 98 -19.40 -6.90 1.66
C VAL A 98 -18.83 -7.52 2.94
N ALA A 99 -18.61 -8.83 2.95
CA ALA A 99 -18.09 -9.57 4.10
C ALA A 99 -16.58 -9.84 3.97
N PHE A 100 -15.86 -9.66 5.06
CA PHE A 100 -14.43 -9.94 5.21
C PHE A 100 -14.23 -10.90 6.38
N TYR A 101 -13.47 -11.96 6.18
CA TYR A 101 -13.20 -12.98 7.18
C TYR A 101 -11.75 -12.91 7.65
N TYR A 102 -11.54 -13.04 8.95
CA TYR A 102 -10.23 -12.91 9.58
C TYR A 102 -9.97 -14.03 10.58
N PRO A 103 -8.72 -14.52 10.66
CA PRO A 103 -8.35 -15.59 11.60
C PRO A 103 -8.51 -15.20 13.06
N ASP A 104 -8.50 -13.90 13.35
CA ASP A 104 -8.58 -13.35 14.69
C ASP A 104 -9.17 -11.93 14.66
N GLY A 105 -9.11 -11.21 15.79
CA GLY A 105 -9.55 -9.82 15.89
C GLY A 105 -8.62 -8.79 15.23
N ASN A 106 -7.60 -9.23 14.50
CA ASN A 106 -6.68 -8.35 13.79
C ASN A 106 -7.23 -8.03 12.40
N TYR A 107 -7.95 -6.92 12.31
CA TYR A 107 -8.49 -6.45 11.04
C TYR A 107 -7.44 -5.71 10.22
N THR A 108 -7.55 -5.84 8.90
CA THR A 108 -6.77 -5.04 7.96
C THR A 108 -6.89 -3.55 8.24
N GLN A 109 -5.80 -2.86 7.98
CA GLN A 109 -5.68 -1.42 8.07
C GLN A 109 -5.52 -0.85 6.67
N VAL A 110 -6.07 0.33 6.45
CA VAL A 110 -5.92 1.08 5.20
C VAL A 110 -4.99 2.25 5.47
N TRP A 111 -3.85 2.27 4.80
CA TRP A 111 -2.93 3.40 4.83
C TRP A 111 -3.12 4.26 3.58
N LYS A 112 -3.23 5.58 3.73
CA LYS A 112 -3.19 6.53 2.61
C LYS A 112 -2.51 7.81 3.06
N ASP A 113 -1.45 8.19 2.35
CA ASP A 113 -0.72 9.44 2.56
C ASP A 113 -0.32 9.73 4.01
N GLY A 114 0.10 8.69 4.75
CA GLY A 114 0.53 8.80 6.15
C GLY A 114 -0.58 8.69 7.19
N VAL A 115 -1.82 8.43 6.78
CA VAL A 115 -2.96 8.26 7.67
C VAL A 115 -3.44 6.81 7.65
N PHE A 116 -3.71 6.27 8.84
CA PHE A 116 -4.28 4.94 9.02
C PHE A 116 -5.76 4.99 9.34
N TYR A 117 -6.53 4.18 8.63
CA TYR A 117 -7.96 3.96 8.81
C TYR A 117 -8.20 2.48 9.10
N GLU A 118 -9.21 2.20 9.91
CA GLU A 118 -9.88 0.89 9.84
C GLU A 118 -10.70 0.85 8.54
N MET A 119 -10.83 -0.33 7.93
CA MET A 119 -11.51 -0.47 6.64
C MET A 119 -12.91 0.18 6.57
N PRO A 120 -13.81 0.05 7.56
CA PRO A 120 -15.09 0.76 7.53
C PRO A 120 -14.91 2.28 7.47
N ALA A 121 -13.99 2.84 8.26
CA ALA A 121 -13.73 4.29 8.27
C ALA A 121 -13.10 4.77 6.95
N ALA A 122 -12.29 3.94 6.29
CA ALA A 122 -11.73 4.26 4.98
C ALA A 122 -12.83 4.35 3.91
N TYR A 123 -13.82 3.45 3.95
CA TYR A 123 -14.98 3.51 3.06
C TYR A 123 -15.84 4.75 3.33
N GLU A 124 -16.21 5.01 4.59
CA GLU A 124 -17.02 6.18 4.95
C GLU A 124 -16.33 7.52 4.61
N ALA A 125 -15.00 7.56 4.65
CA ALA A 125 -14.21 8.72 4.28
C ALA A 125 -13.99 8.87 2.75
N GLY A 126 -14.48 7.94 1.94
CA GLY A 126 -14.25 7.91 0.49
C GLY A 126 -12.80 7.60 0.09
N VAL A 127 -12.00 7.07 1.02
CA VAL A 127 -10.65 6.56 0.74
C VAL A 127 -10.72 5.26 -0.06
N LEU A 128 -11.70 4.42 0.26
CA LEU A 128 -12.06 3.24 -0.52
C LEU A 128 -13.44 3.42 -1.15
N THR A 129 -13.59 2.93 -2.39
CA THR A 129 -14.88 2.85 -3.09
C THR A 129 -15.52 1.49 -2.83
N TYR A 130 -16.77 1.32 -3.25
CA TYR A 130 -17.43 0.01 -3.19
C TYR A 130 -16.71 -1.04 -4.05
N ASP A 131 -16.23 -0.65 -5.24
CA ASP A 131 -15.49 -1.56 -6.13
C ASP A 131 -14.18 -2.01 -5.49
N HIS A 132 -13.45 -1.12 -4.79
CA HIS A 132 -12.27 -1.49 -4.02
C HIS A 132 -12.60 -2.51 -2.91
N LEU A 133 -13.78 -2.41 -2.27
CA LEU A 133 -14.20 -3.39 -1.28
C LEU A 133 -14.47 -4.76 -1.90
N LEU A 134 -15.08 -4.81 -3.08
CA LEU A 134 -15.33 -6.07 -3.80
C LEU A 134 -14.01 -6.76 -4.15
N GLU A 135 -13.09 -6.03 -4.79
CA GLU A 135 -11.77 -6.55 -5.18
C GLU A 135 -10.96 -6.99 -3.96
N ALA A 136 -10.92 -6.16 -2.91
CA ALA A 136 -10.22 -6.52 -1.68
C ALA A 136 -10.83 -7.75 -0.99
N ALA A 137 -12.16 -7.91 -1.02
CA ALA A 137 -12.82 -9.06 -0.42
C ALA A 137 -12.52 -10.35 -1.18
N GLU A 138 -12.35 -10.32 -2.49
CA GLU A 138 -11.90 -11.50 -3.25
C GLU A 138 -10.54 -11.98 -2.76
N ILE A 139 -9.57 -11.08 -2.63
CA ILE A 139 -8.20 -11.42 -2.23
C ILE A 139 -8.14 -11.83 -0.76
N ILE A 140 -8.75 -11.04 0.15
CA ILE A 140 -8.68 -11.30 1.59
C ILE A 140 -9.41 -12.59 1.95
N ASN A 141 -10.56 -12.86 1.34
CA ASN A 141 -11.32 -14.06 1.66
C ASN A 141 -10.76 -15.32 1.00
N ASP A 142 -9.99 -15.18 -0.09
CA ASP A 142 -9.21 -16.29 -0.66
C ASP A 142 -8.03 -16.64 0.26
N GLU A 143 -7.31 -15.64 0.78
CA GLU A 143 -6.24 -15.84 1.77
C GLU A 143 -6.74 -16.49 3.07
N PHE A 144 -7.99 -16.19 3.47
CA PHE A 144 -8.61 -16.69 4.71
C PHE A 144 -9.85 -17.57 4.45
N ASP A 145 -9.82 -18.39 3.40
CA ASP A 145 -10.92 -19.25 2.98
C ASP A 145 -11.44 -20.18 4.10
N TYR A 146 -10.54 -20.77 4.88
CA TYR A 146 -10.86 -21.66 6.00
C TYR A 146 -11.67 -20.96 7.10
N VAL A 147 -11.51 -19.65 7.25
CA VAL A 147 -12.32 -18.86 8.19
C VAL A 147 -13.73 -18.72 7.65
N LYS A 148 -13.86 -18.37 6.37
CA LYS A 148 -15.15 -18.25 5.68
C LYS A 148 -15.94 -19.56 5.78
N GLU A 149 -15.32 -20.69 5.47
CA GLU A 149 -15.95 -22.02 5.57
C GLU A 149 -16.44 -22.31 7.00
N ALA A 150 -15.66 -21.95 8.02
CA ALA A 150 -16.05 -22.14 9.41
C ALA A 150 -17.27 -21.30 9.81
N PHE A 151 -17.41 -20.08 9.29
CA PHE A 151 -18.60 -19.25 9.50
C PHE A 151 -19.83 -19.78 8.76
N GLU A 152 -19.67 -20.27 7.53
CA GLU A 152 -20.77 -20.80 6.72
C GLU A 152 -21.30 -22.13 7.28
N THR A 153 -20.40 -23.02 7.74
CA THR A 153 -20.79 -24.30 8.36
C THR A 153 -21.65 -24.10 9.61
N ARG A 154 -21.29 -23.12 10.46
CA ARG A 154 -22.05 -22.79 11.69
C ARG A 154 -23.47 -22.29 11.44
N GLN A 155 -23.78 -21.78 10.24
CA GLN A 155 -25.13 -21.31 9.90
C GLN A 155 -26.05 -22.44 9.43
N THR A 156 -25.51 -23.62 9.14
CA THR A 156 -26.26 -24.78 8.61
C THR A 156 -26.63 -25.82 9.66
N THR A 157 -26.20 -25.62 10.91
CA THR A 157 -26.50 -26.45 12.10
C THR A 157 -27.33 -25.69 13.11
#